data_AF-A0A3B0NY36-F1
#
_entry.id   AF-A0A3B0NY36-F1
#
_cell.length_a   1.000
_cell.length_b   1.000
_cell.length_c   1.000
_cell.angle_alpha   90.00
_cell.angle_beta   90.00
_cell.angle_gamma   90.00
#
_symmetry.space_group_name_H-M   'P 1'
#
loop_
_entity.id
_entity.type
_entity.pdbx_description
1 polymer ?
#
loop_
_entity_poly.entity_id
_entity_poly.type
_entity_poly.pdbx_seq_one_letter_code
_entity_poly.pdbx_strand_id
1 'polypeptide(L)'
;MSKSKGNIIEPIPLIKKYGAEEIKYFFTSQINIDHDFSFSEELLVNVLNADLANNFGNLVNRTIKMINQNFSNGTKFIENDLQDIDKNILDSLNSFYEKYLFEFNNFHADKALKNAILLSSKLNEYIDLTKPW
;
A
#
# COMPACT_ATOMS: atom_id res chain seq x y z
N MET A 1 23.35 -16.03 2.57
CA MET A 1 24.28 -15.05 1.95
C MET A 1 25.71 -15.40 2.37
N SER A 2 26.72 -15.29 1.49
CA SER A 2 28.12 -15.62 1.83
C SER A 2 29.09 -14.54 1.35
N LYS A 3 29.98 -14.08 2.25
CA LYS A 3 31.10 -13.18 1.92
C LYS A 3 31.99 -13.80 0.85
N SER A 4 32.22 -15.12 0.91
CA SER A 4 33.12 -15.82 -0.02
C SER A 4 32.53 -15.99 -1.42
N LYS A 5 31.20 -15.95 -1.58
CA LYS A 5 30.53 -16.04 -2.88
C LYS A 5 30.21 -14.67 -3.49
N GLY A 6 30.53 -13.57 -2.82
CA GLY A 6 30.22 -12.20 -3.28
C GLY A 6 28.73 -11.83 -3.26
N ASN A 7 27.85 -12.72 -2.81
CA ASN A 7 26.39 -12.55 -2.85
C ASN A 7 25.84 -12.00 -1.52
N ILE A 8 26.51 -10.99 -0.97
CA ILE A 8 26.00 -10.27 0.19
C ILE A 8 25.27 -9.03 -0.28
N ILE A 9 24.13 -8.81 0.35
CA ILE A 9 23.30 -7.67 0.09
C ILE A 9 23.55 -6.69 1.21
N GLU A 10 24.23 -5.60 0.87
CA GLU A 10 24.48 -4.52 1.82
C GLU A 10 23.27 -3.60 1.87
N PRO A 11 22.70 -3.34 3.06
CA PRO A 11 21.52 -2.50 3.19
C PRO A 11 21.80 -1.02 2.90
N ILE A 12 23.01 -0.53 3.20
CA ILE A 12 23.34 0.90 3.04
C ILE A 12 23.31 1.36 1.57
N PRO A 13 23.91 0.65 0.59
CA PRO A 13 23.74 0.97 -0.82
C PRO A 13 22.28 0.96 -1.27
N LEU A 14 21.49 -0.02 -0.83
CA LEU A 14 20.07 -0.11 -1.18
C LEU A 14 19.28 1.09 -0.64
N ILE A 15 19.48 1.46 0.63
CA ILE A 15 18.83 2.62 1.25
C ILE A 15 19.22 3.91 0.53
N LYS A 16 20.49 4.07 0.14
CA LYS A 16 20.94 5.24 -0.64
C LYS A 16 20.28 5.33 -2.02
N LYS A 17 20.00 4.18 -2.64
CA LYS A 17 19.43 4.11 -3.99
C LYS A 17 17.90 4.25 -4.00
N TYR A 18 17.21 3.64 -3.04
CA TYR A 18 15.75 3.51 -3.05
C TYR A 18 15.05 4.29 -1.94
N GLY A 19 15.75 4.65 -0.87
CA GLY A 19 15.17 5.26 0.33
C GLY A 19 14.95 4.25 1.46
N ALA A 20 14.92 4.75 2.69
CA ALA A 20 14.84 3.91 3.88
C ALA A 20 13.44 3.30 4.09
N GLU A 21 12.38 4.03 3.74
CA GLU A 21 11.00 3.58 3.91
C GLU A 21 10.65 2.51 2.88
N GLU A 22 11.13 2.65 1.66
CA GLU A 22 10.96 1.72 0.55
C GLU A 22 11.60 0.37 0.87
N ILE A 23 12.84 0.40 1.38
CA ILE A 23 13.55 -0.81 1.81
C ILE A 23 12.86 -1.47 3.01
N LYS A 24 12.41 -0.70 3.99
CA LYS A 24 11.62 -1.23 5.12
C LYS A 24 10.33 -1.88 4.62
N TYR A 25 9.55 -1.17 3.81
CA TYR A 25 8.31 -1.66 3.23
C TYR A 25 8.52 -2.98 2.48
N PHE A 26 9.55 -3.04 1.63
CA PHE A 26 9.83 -4.25 0.86
C PHE A 26 10.12 -5.45 1.76
N PHE A 27 11.06 -5.32 2.70
CA PHE A 27 11.40 -6.46 3.55
C PHE A 27 10.25 -6.86 4.49
N THR A 28 9.46 -5.91 4.99
CA THR A 28 8.29 -6.22 5.83
C THR A 28 7.14 -6.83 5.03
N SER A 29 6.95 -6.44 3.77
CA SER A 29 5.85 -6.96 2.93
C SER A 29 6.16 -8.30 2.26
N GLN A 30 7.43 -8.60 2.00
CA GLN A 30 7.82 -9.81 1.25
C GLN A 30 8.33 -10.95 2.11
N ILE A 31 8.80 -10.70 3.34
CA ILE A 31 9.28 -11.76 4.22
C ILE A 31 8.10 -12.30 5.05
N ASN A 32 7.72 -13.54 4.78
CA ASN A 32 6.85 -14.32 5.67
C ASN A 32 7.72 -15.02 6.74
N ILE A 33 7.23 -15.07 7.98
CA ILE A 33 7.83 -15.81 9.09
C ILE A 33 7.95 -17.31 8.82
N ASP A 34 7.02 -17.89 8.03
CA ASP A 34 6.94 -19.34 7.87
C ASP A 34 8.02 -19.90 6.93
N HIS A 35 8.55 -19.09 6.02
CA HIS A 35 9.35 -19.56 4.88
C HIS A 35 10.56 -18.66 4.60
N ASP A 36 11.64 -19.27 4.11
CA ASP A 36 12.81 -18.54 3.66
C ASP A 36 12.49 -17.63 2.47
N PHE A 37 13.04 -16.42 2.48
CA PHE A 37 12.89 -15.44 1.41
C PHE A 37 14.19 -15.28 0.61
N SER A 38 14.06 -15.30 -0.73
CA SER A 38 15.16 -15.02 -1.66
C SER A 38 15.03 -13.63 -2.25
N PHE A 39 15.96 -12.74 -1.91
CA PHE A 39 15.99 -11.39 -2.44
C PHE A 39 16.50 -11.35 -3.90
N SER A 40 15.87 -10.50 -4.71
CA SER A 40 16.48 -9.91 -5.91
C SER A 40 16.14 -8.42 -6.01
N GLU A 41 17.04 -7.62 -6.57
CA GLU A 41 16.79 -6.19 -6.77
C GLU A 41 15.70 -5.94 -7.82
N GLU A 42 15.54 -6.85 -8.78
CA GLU A 42 14.41 -6.84 -9.71
C GLU A 42 13.07 -6.98 -8.98
N LEU A 43 12.96 -7.93 -8.04
CA LEU A 43 11.75 -8.09 -7.24
C LEU A 43 11.48 -6.85 -6.38
N LEU A 44 12.52 -6.25 -5.80
CA LEU A 44 12.41 -4.98 -5.07
C LEU A 44 11.77 -3.90 -5.95
N VAL A 45 12.33 -3.66 -7.13
CA VAL A 45 11.81 -2.64 -8.05
C VAL A 45 10.37 -2.94 -8.46
N ASN A 46 10.06 -4.19 -8.76
CA ASN A 46 8.70 -4.59 -9.17
C ASN A 46 7.67 -4.36 -8.05
N VAL A 47 7.99 -4.74 -6.81
CA VAL A 47 7.11 -4.53 -5.65
C VAL A 47 6.91 -3.05 -5.37
N LEU A 48 7.97 -2.25 -5.34
CA LEU A 48 7.85 -0.81 -5.09
C LEU A 48 7.02 -0.11 -6.16
N ASN A 49 7.23 -0.47 -7.43
CA ASN A 49 6.44 0.11 -8.53
C ASN A 49 4.97 -0.33 -8.46
N ALA A 50 4.69 -1.62 -8.23
CA ALA A 50 3.33 -2.13 -8.22
C ALA A 50 2.53 -1.60 -7.02
N ASP A 51 3.07 -1.76 -5.81
CA ASP A 51 2.34 -1.47 -4.59
C ASP A 51 2.35 0.03 -4.26
N LEU A 52 3.53 0.66 -4.32
CA LEU A 52 3.69 2.03 -3.86
C LEU A 52 3.43 3.03 -4.97
N ALA A 53 4.11 2.93 -6.12
CA ALA A 53 3.96 3.94 -7.17
C ALA A 53 2.58 3.85 -7.87
N ASN A 54 2.25 2.67 -8.39
CA ASN A 54 1.10 2.49 -9.27
C ASN A 54 -0.24 2.30 -8.54
N ASN A 55 -0.21 1.91 -7.26
CA ASN A 55 -1.42 1.67 -6.47
C ASN A 55 -1.61 2.74 -5.38
N PHE A 56 -0.87 2.67 -4.27
CA PHE A 56 -1.07 3.59 -3.16
C PHE A 56 -0.77 5.05 -3.53
N GLY A 57 0.37 5.30 -4.17
CA GLY A 57 0.79 6.62 -4.64
C GLY A 57 -0.17 7.18 -5.68
N ASN A 58 -0.67 6.34 -6.60
CA ASN A 58 -1.70 6.73 -7.55
C ASN A 58 -2.99 7.16 -6.85
N LEU A 59 -3.46 6.39 -5.86
CA LEU A 59 -4.65 6.73 -5.07
C LEU A 59 -4.48 8.11 -4.40
N VAL A 60 -3.36 8.31 -3.70
CA VAL A 60 -3.08 9.55 -2.99
C VAL A 60 -3.03 10.74 -3.97
N ASN A 61 -2.30 10.59 -5.08
CA ASN A 61 -2.16 11.63 -6.09
C ASN A 61 -3.52 12.01 -6.69
N ARG A 62 -4.31 11.01 -7.13
CA ARG A 62 -5.67 11.24 -7.67
C ARG A 62 -6.55 11.96 -6.66
N THR A 63 -6.56 11.50 -5.42
CA THR A 63 -7.35 12.10 -4.34
C THR A 63 -6.97 13.56 -4.11
N ILE A 64 -5.68 13.86 -3.92
CA ILE A 64 -5.20 15.23 -3.71
C ILE A 64 -5.53 16.12 -4.92
N LYS A 65 -5.32 15.62 -6.14
CA LYS A 65 -5.61 16.37 -7.36
C LYS A 65 -7.09 16.73 -7.46
N MET A 66 -8.00 15.80 -7.21
CA MET A 66 -9.44 16.06 -7.23
C MET A 66 -9.85 17.09 -6.18
N ILE A 67 -9.32 16.98 -4.95
CA ILE A 67 -9.58 17.96 -3.88
C ILE A 67 -9.13 19.37 -4.33
N ASN A 68 -7.90 19.50 -4.81
CA ASN A 68 -7.33 20.79 -5.21
C ASN A 68 -8.04 21.42 -6.42
N GLN A 69 -8.59 20.61 -7.33
CA GLN A 69 -9.23 21.09 -8.55
C GLN A 69 -10.71 21.43 -8.35
N ASN A 70 -11.43 20.61 -7.57
CA ASN A 70 -12.89 20.66 -7.53
C ASN A 70 -13.44 21.19 -6.19
N PHE A 71 -12.60 21.29 -5.15
CA PHE A 71 -13.03 21.60 -3.79
C PHE A 71 -12.16 22.70 -3.16
N SER A 72 -12.29 23.94 -3.65
CA SER A 72 -11.51 25.10 -3.18
C SER A 72 -11.69 25.44 -1.70
N ASN A 73 -12.81 25.04 -1.09
CA ASN A 73 -13.11 25.20 0.33
C ASN A 73 -12.93 23.91 1.15
N GLY A 74 -12.26 22.89 0.57
CA GLY A 74 -12.12 21.57 1.15
C GLY A 74 -13.36 20.67 0.94
N THR A 75 -13.28 19.44 1.44
CA THR A 75 -14.35 18.44 1.33
C THR A 75 -15.17 18.38 2.62
N LYS A 76 -16.48 18.09 2.49
CA LYS A 76 -17.37 17.84 3.62
C LYS A 76 -18.02 16.48 3.43
N PHE A 77 -17.91 15.62 4.43
CA PHE A 77 -18.63 14.36 4.46
C PHE A 77 -20.10 14.60 4.84
N ILE A 78 -21.03 14.06 4.05
CA ILE A 78 -22.48 14.17 4.25
C ILE A 78 -23.08 12.77 4.23
N GLU A 79 -23.40 12.24 5.41
CA GLU A 79 -23.87 10.86 5.59
C GLU A 79 -25.23 10.58 4.94
N ASN A 80 -26.10 11.59 4.85
CA ASN A 80 -27.46 11.44 4.33
C ASN A 80 -27.55 11.37 2.79
N ASP A 81 -26.43 11.48 2.07
CA ASP A 81 -26.36 11.51 0.60
C ASP A 81 -25.45 10.42 0.03
N LEU A 82 -25.40 9.26 0.71
CA LEU A 82 -24.57 8.12 0.30
C LEU A 82 -25.34 7.21 -0.66
N GLN A 83 -24.73 6.95 -1.82
CA GLN A 83 -25.13 5.89 -2.73
C GLN A 83 -24.73 4.53 -2.18
N ASP A 84 -25.28 3.45 -2.74
CA ASP A 84 -24.98 2.09 -2.29
C ASP A 84 -23.49 1.74 -2.44
N ILE A 85 -22.83 2.27 -3.47
CA ILE A 85 -21.38 2.10 -3.66
C ILE A 85 -20.56 2.75 -2.52
N ASP A 86 -21.03 3.88 -1.99
CA ASP A 86 -20.37 4.60 -0.89
C ASP A 86 -20.53 3.83 0.43
N LYS A 87 -21.75 3.34 0.68
CA LYS A 87 -22.04 2.51 1.86
C LYS A 87 -21.20 1.24 1.86
N ASN A 88 -21.14 0.55 0.72
CA ASN A 88 -20.35 -0.68 0.59
C ASN A 88 -18.86 -0.46 0.87
N ILE A 89 -18.26 0.62 0.36
CA ILE A 89 -16.84 0.88 0.63
C ILE A 89 -16.64 1.29 2.10
N LEU A 90 -17.51 2.13 2.67
CA LEU A 90 -17.45 2.55 4.07
C LEU A 90 -17.57 1.37 5.03
N ASP A 91 -18.52 0.47 4.80
CA ASP A 91 -18.71 -0.74 5.60
C ASP A 91 -17.47 -1.65 5.55
N SER A 92 -16.80 -1.70 4.39
CA SER A 92 -15.59 -2.49 4.23
C SER A 92 -14.38 -1.93 4.99
N LEU A 93 -14.32 -0.61 5.26
CA LEU A 93 -13.16 0.03 5.90
C LEU A 93 -12.85 -0.56 7.27
N ASN A 94 -13.88 -0.78 8.10
CA ASN A 94 -13.71 -1.38 9.42
C ASN A 94 -13.17 -2.81 9.31
N SER A 95 -13.68 -3.59 8.35
CA SER A 95 -13.19 -4.96 8.11
C SER A 95 -11.71 -4.98 7.69
N PHE A 96 -11.29 -4.05 6.81
CA PHE A 96 -9.89 -3.90 6.45
C PHE A 96 -9.03 -3.52 7.65
N TYR A 97 -9.48 -2.58 8.48
CA TYR A 97 -8.75 -2.14 9.67
C TYR A 97 -8.57 -3.27 10.70
N GLU A 98 -9.67 -3.97 11.03
CA GLU A 98 -9.64 -5.09 11.97
C GLU A 98 -8.71 -6.22 11.49
N LYS A 99 -8.79 -6.57 10.20
CA LYS A 99 -7.92 -7.58 9.61
C LYS A 99 -6.46 -7.16 9.60
N TYR A 100 -6.17 -5.89 9.30
CA TYR A 100 -4.81 -5.36 9.38
C TYR A 100 -4.25 -5.53 10.80
N LEU A 101 -4.99 -5.08 11.81
CA LEU A 101 -4.57 -5.18 13.21
C LEU A 101 -4.40 -6.63 13.65
N PHE A 102 -5.33 -7.51 13.27
CA PHE A 102 -5.26 -8.92 13.60
C PHE A 102 -3.96 -9.55 13.07
N GLU A 103 -3.66 -9.38 11.79
CA GLU A 103 -2.45 -9.96 11.18
C GLU A 103 -1.18 -9.36 11.80
N PHE A 104 -1.16 -8.03 11.97
CA PHE A 104 -0.01 -7.34 12.54
C PHE A 104 0.29 -7.79 13.98
N ASN A 105 -0.74 -7.93 14.81
CA ASN A 105 -0.61 -8.38 16.20
C ASN A 105 -0.23 -9.86 16.32
N ASN A 106 -0.47 -10.66 15.27
CA ASN A 106 -0.03 -12.05 15.17
C ASN A 106 1.31 -12.19 14.43
N PHE A 107 2.10 -11.11 14.36
CA PHE A 107 3.41 -11.05 13.72
C PHE A 107 3.40 -11.28 12.19
N HIS A 108 2.24 -11.31 11.55
CA HIS A 108 2.10 -11.42 10.09
C HIS A 108 2.04 -10.03 9.43
N ALA A 109 3.12 -9.25 9.57
CA ALA A 109 3.20 -7.90 9.00
C ALA A 109 3.09 -7.90 7.46
N ASP A 110 3.55 -8.96 6.80
CA ASP A 110 3.40 -9.20 5.37
C ASP A 110 1.92 -9.23 4.95
N LYS A 111 1.10 -10.00 5.67
CA LYS A 111 -0.35 -10.11 5.44
C LYS A 111 -1.07 -8.80 5.78
N ALA A 112 -0.66 -8.14 6.86
CA ALA A 112 -1.20 -6.83 7.22
C ALA A 112 -0.96 -5.79 6.11
N LEU A 113 0.29 -5.65 5.64
CA LEU A 113 0.62 -4.72 4.56
C LEU A 113 -0.08 -5.06 3.26
N LYS A 114 -0.17 -6.35 2.90
CA LYS A 114 -0.96 -6.80 1.74
C LYS A 114 -2.42 -6.38 1.83
N ASN A 115 -3.00 -6.43 3.02
CA ASN A 115 -4.37 -5.98 3.26
C ASN A 115 -4.54 -4.46 3.08
N ALA A 116 -3.55 -3.66 3.50
CA ALA A 116 -3.54 -2.21 3.28
C ALA A 116 -3.40 -1.84 1.77
N ILE A 117 -2.57 -2.56 1.02
CA ILE A 117 -2.44 -2.38 -0.43
C ILE A 117 -3.74 -2.77 -1.16
N LEU A 118 -4.41 -3.84 -0.71
CA LEU A 118 -5.71 -4.24 -1.25
C LEU A 118 -6.78 -3.17 -1.02
N LEU A 119 -6.82 -2.56 0.16
CA LEU A 119 -7.70 -1.41 0.43
C LEU A 119 -7.40 -0.26 -0.55
N SER A 120 -6.13 0.03 -0.81
CA SER A 120 -5.74 1.06 -1.78
C SER A 120 -6.24 0.74 -3.20
N SER A 121 -6.20 -0.54 -3.61
CA SER A 121 -6.76 -0.96 -4.89
C SER A 121 -8.28 -0.78 -4.94
N LYS A 122 -8.99 -1.12 -3.86
CA LYS A 122 -10.45 -0.94 -3.75
C LYS A 122 -10.87 0.52 -3.81
N LEU A 123 -10.08 1.41 -3.22
CA LEU A 123 -10.32 2.85 -3.27
C LEU A 123 -10.00 3.43 -4.67
N ASN A 124 -8.96 2.93 -5.35
CA ASN A 124 -8.73 3.28 -6.76
C ASN A 124 -9.92 2.87 -7.63
N GLU A 125 -10.41 1.64 -7.49
CA GLU A 125 -11.59 1.11 -8.18
C GLU A 125 -12.85 1.96 -7.89
N TYR A 126 -13.05 2.34 -6.62
CA TYR A 126 -14.13 3.22 -6.22
C TYR A 126 -14.10 4.58 -6.95
N ILE A 127 -12.93 5.21 -7.08
CA ILE A 127 -12.79 6.47 -7.84
C ILE A 127 -13.10 6.23 -9.32
N ASP A 128 -12.66 5.11 -9.91
CA ASP A 128 -12.92 4.78 -11.31
C ASP A 128 -14.41 4.56 -11.61
N LEU A 129 -15.14 3.96 -10.68
CA LEU A 129 -16.57 3.69 -10.80
C LEU A 129 -17.42 4.94 -10.57
N THR A 130 -17.06 5.75 -9.58
CA THR A 130 -17.81 6.97 -9.22
C THR A 130 -17.56 8.14 -10.15
N LYS A 131 -16.42 8.14 -10.88
CA LYS A 131 -16.03 9.17 -11.86
C LYS A 131 -16.29 10.59 -11.35
N PRO A 132 -15.67 11.00 -10.23
CA PRO A 132 -15.94 12.30 -9.59
C PRO A 132 -15.41 13.53 -10.36
N TRP A 133 -15.01 13.37 -11.63
CA TRP A 133 -14.49 14.42 -12.51
C TRP A 133 -15.52 14.89 -13.53
#